data_AF-A0A0K2TNE2-F1
#
_entry.id   AF-A0A0K2TNE2-F1
#
_cell.length_a   1.000
_cell.length_b   1.000
_cell.length_c   1.000
_cell.angle_alpha   90.00
_cell.angle_beta   90.00
_cell.angle_gamma   90.00
#
_symmetry.space_group_name_H-M   'P 1'
#
loop_
_entity.id
_entity.type
_entity.pdbx_description
1 polymer ?
#
loop_
_entity_poly.entity_id
_entity_poly.type
_entity_poly.pdbx_seq_one_letter_code
_entity_poly.pdbx_strand_id
1 'polypeptide(L)'
;MDRRMPDIGNELHKRRVLDSKKDGGGALFTFVQPSVSQKLPYREQQYRLRRAVMKHHWLSTHGSLLDTLEKGVAFPIMHVDWDPDVKQNHIQLLKPDDLGSDVYVQQGLYEEVKRIEPDISFSDRDNIEHKAYIILGFKSLETGFSSVLEKTWRDWTGARSIYLKLHDEHDLARITFYHRVAPVNQLDVFMYLVVVECWNVCPSNLIRALDFVQRMRVERLNGYISIYRDLGSEDKDSNYHSESSSERESFPNSKYSRSSSPTLAPPSIGNELKLPAI
;
A
#
# COMPACT_ATOMS: atom_id res chain seq x y z
N MET A 1 16.94 5.87 -56.65
CA MET A 1 15.94 5.95 -55.56
C MET A 1 16.37 4.95 -54.51
N ASP A 2 17.03 5.41 -53.45
CA ASP A 2 17.39 4.56 -52.33
C ASP A 2 17.39 5.44 -51.07
N ARG A 3 16.23 5.52 -50.41
CA ARG A 3 16.05 6.23 -49.13
C ARG A 3 16.20 5.20 -48.02
N ARG A 4 17.41 5.05 -47.50
CA ARG A 4 17.63 4.37 -46.22
C ARG A 4 17.06 5.26 -45.12
N MET A 5 16.07 4.75 -44.39
CA MET A 5 15.59 5.35 -43.15
C MET A 5 16.70 5.28 -42.10
N PRO A 6 16.91 6.33 -41.29
CA PRO A 6 17.78 6.25 -40.13
C PRO A 6 17.12 5.40 -39.05
N ASP A 7 17.95 4.52 -38.48
CA ASP A 7 17.67 3.59 -37.41
C ASP A 7 17.37 4.37 -36.10
N ILE A 8 16.12 4.30 -35.63
CA ILE A 8 15.64 5.03 -34.42
C ILE A 8 15.82 4.19 -33.14
N GLY A 9 16.31 2.95 -33.24
CA GLY A 9 16.49 2.09 -32.09
C GLY A 9 17.93 2.09 -31.56
N ASN A 10 18.29 2.98 -30.62
CA ASN A 10 19.22 2.67 -29.51
C ASN A 10 19.62 3.82 -28.55
N GLU A 11 19.11 5.05 -28.68
CA GLU A 11 19.58 6.17 -27.83
C GLU A 11 18.80 6.39 -26.49
N LEU A 12 17.76 5.62 -26.17
CA LEU A 12 16.86 5.95 -25.05
C LEU A 12 17.28 5.46 -23.64
N HIS A 13 18.44 4.81 -23.46
CA HIS A 13 18.74 4.05 -22.23
C HIS A 13 19.83 4.60 -21.30
N LYS A 14 20.33 5.82 -21.50
CA LYS A 14 21.21 6.49 -20.50
C LYS A 14 20.39 7.40 -19.59
N ARG A 15 19.58 6.83 -18.68
CA ARG A 15 18.80 7.61 -17.71
C ARG A 15 19.43 7.59 -16.32
N ARG A 16 19.44 8.77 -15.66
CA ARG A 16 20.27 9.08 -14.49
C ARG A 16 19.89 8.21 -13.29
N VAL A 17 20.83 7.34 -12.90
CA VAL A 17 20.87 6.82 -11.53
C VAL A 17 21.55 7.89 -10.70
N LEU A 18 20.83 8.45 -9.74
CA LEU A 18 21.45 9.33 -8.77
C LEU A 18 21.94 8.46 -7.62
N ASP A 19 23.26 8.33 -7.52
CA ASP A 19 23.88 7.87 -6.28
C ASP A 19 23.59 8.94 -5.23
N SER A 20 22.93 8.53 -4.14
CA SER A 20 22.63 9.42 -3.02
C SER A 20 23.94 10.03 -2.51
N LYS A 21 23.97 11.37 -2.36
CA LYS A 21 25.09 12.05 -1.68
C LYS A 21 25.21 11.48 -0.26
N LYS A 22 26.38 11.63 0.39
CA LYS A 22 26.61 11.23 1.80
C LYS A 22 25.64 11.87 2.83
N ASP A 23 24.74 12.75 2.40
CA ASP A 23 23.61 13.31 3.14
C ASP A 23 22.28 12.78 2.56
N GLY A 24 22.16 11.47 2.33
CA GLY A 24 20.93 10.86 1.83
C GLY A 24 19.78 11.12 2.80
N GLY A 25 18.62 11.50 2.27
CA GLY A 25 17.43 11.74 3.08
C GLY A 25 17.10 10.51 3.93
N GLY A 26 16.72 10.74 5.19
CA GLY A 26 16.20 9.71 6.06
C GLY A 26 14.69 9.55 5.88
N ALA A 27 14.14 8.42 6.32
CA ALA A 27 12.70 8.28 6.48
C ALA A 27 12.39 7.41 7.70
N LEU A 28 11.41 7.81 8.50
CA LEU A 28 10.91 7.02 9.63
C LEU A 28 9.57 6.39 9.24
N PHE A 29 9.54 5.07 9.21
CA PHE A 29 8.31 4.32 8.93
C PHE A 29 7.76 3.71 10.21
N THR A 30 6.49 3.96 10.45
CA THR A 30 5.70 3.38 11.54
C THR A 30 4.63 2.47 10.94
N PHE A 31 4.86 1.16 10.98
CA PHE A 31 3.96 0.13 10.50
C PHE A 31 2.96 -0.22 11.59
N VAL A 32 1.66 -0.13 11.28
CA VAL A 32 0.59 -0.25 12.26
C VAL A 32 -0.33 -1.40 11.89
N GLN A 33 -0.55 -2.33 12.81
CA GLN A 33 -1.44 -3.47 12.64
C GLN A 33 -2.27 -3.73 13.92
N PRO A 34 -3.40 -4.43 13.82
CA PRO A 34 -4.13 -4.89 14.99
C PRO A 34 -3.27 -5.86 15.82
N SER A 35 -3.24 -5.72 17.14
CA SER A 35 -2.52 -6.66 18.02
C SER A 35 -3.21 -8.03 18.14
N VAL A 36 -4.53 -8.05 17.92
CA VAL A 36 -5.37 -9.25 18.00
C VAL A 36 -6.34 -9.30 16.83
N SER A 37 -6.69 -10.52 16.40
CA SER A 37 -7.73 -10.73 15.39
C SER A 37 -9.10 -10.36 15.96
N GLN A 38 -9.59 -9.17 15.64
CA GLN A 38 -10.90 -8.69 16.08
C GLN A 38 -11.99 -9.08 15.06
N LYS A 39 -13.16 -9.52 15.54
CA LYS A 39 -14.36 -9.75 14.72
C LYS A 39 -15.07 -8.43 14.37
N LEU A 40 -14.31 -7.43 13.92
CA LEU A 40 -14.85 -6.14 13.53
C LEU A 40 -14.87 -6.01 12.00
N PRO A 41 -15.78 -5.22 11.42
CA PRO A 41 -15.70 -4.85 10.01
C PRO A 41 -14.34 -4.18 9.71
N TYR A 42 -13.77 -4.48 8.54
CA TYR A 42 -12.45 -3.97 8.13
C TYR A 42 -12.32 -2.44 8.25
N ARG A 43 -13.37 -1.71 7.85
CA ARG A 43 -13.43 -0.23 7.95
C ARG A 43 -13.31 0.28 9.38
N GLU A 44 -13.98 -0.39 10.32
CA GLU A 44 -13.92 -0.04 11.74
C GLU A 44 -12.52 -0.33 12.31
N GLN A 45 -11.87 -1.41 11.87
CA GLN A 45 -10.49 -1.70 12.25
C GLN A 45 -9.55 -0.60 11.74
N GLN A 46 -9.61 -0.25 10.45
CA GLN A 46 -8.81 0.84 9.88
C GLN A 46 -9.03 2.17 10.61
N TYR A 47 -10.30 2.53 10.88
CA TYR A 47 -10.63 3.74 11.61
C TYR A 47 -9.99 3.78 13.01
N ARG A 48 -10.03 2.66 13.75
CA ARG A 48 -9.40 2.56 15.07
C ARG A 48 -7.89 2.71 15.01
N LEU A 49 -7.23 2.09 14.03
CA LEU A 49 -5.79 2.21 13.84
C LEU A 49 -5.40 3.65 13.48
N ARG A 50 -6.11 4.29 12.54
CA ARG A 50 -5.91 5.72 12.19
C ARG A 50 -6.03 6.60 13.43
N ARG A 51 -7.10 6.42 14.20
CA ARG A 51 -7.36 7.19 15.42
C ARG A 51 -6.28 6.98 16.49
N ALA A 52 -5.74 5.76 16.62
CA ALA A 52 -4.65 5.50 17.56
C ALA A 52 -3.38 6.26 17.17
N VAL A 53 -3.02 6.25 15.88
CA VAL A 53 -1.88 7.03 15.36
C VAL A 53 -2.09 8.53 15.56
N MET A 54 -3.26 9.06 15.21
CA MET A 54 -3.57 10.49 15.30
C MET A 54 -3.69 11.02 16.74
N LYS A 55 -3.99 10.14 17.71
CA LYS A 55 -3.94 10.52 19.14
C LYS A 55 -2.53 10.69 19.66
N HIS A 56 -1.53 10.07 19.03
CA HIS A 56 -0.15 10.19 19.44
C HIS A 56 0.43 11.52 18.97
N HIS A 57 0.75 12.41 19.92
CA HIS A 57 1.10 13.81 19.64
C HIS A 57 2.21 13.99 18.59
N TRP A 58 3.27 13.18 18.65
CA TRP A 58 4.36 13.30 17.69
C TRP A 58 3.96 12.82 16.28
N LEU A 59 3.20 11.73 16.17
CA LEU A 59 2.79 11.15 14.88
C LEU A 59 1.74 12.00 14.16
N SER A 60 0.94 12.76 14.91
CA SER A 60 -0.07 13.66 14.33
C SER A 60 0.51 15.01 13.90
N THR A 61 1.70 15.37 14.39
CA THR A 61 2.34 16.65 14.08
C THR A 61 3.46 16.54 13.04
N HIS A 62 4.04 15.35 12.88
CA HIS A 62 5.14 15.11 11.96
C HIS A 62 4.74 14.05 10.93
N GLY A 63 5.21 14.18 9.69
CA GLY A 63 4.99 13.19 8.64
C GLY A 63 3.56 13.11 8.07
N SER A 64 3.31 12.03 7.35
CA SER A 64 2.06 11.72 6.65
C SER A 64 1.46 10.41 7.14
N LEU A 65 0.12 10.37 7.21
CA LEU A 65 -0.62 9.13 7.40
C LEU A 65 -0.94 8.50 6.05
N LEU A 66 -0.57 7.24 5.89
CA LEU A 66 -0.85 6.43 4.72
C LEU A 66 -1.92 5.39 5.04
N ASP A 67 -2.94 5.32 4.20
CA ASP A 67 -4.05 4.37 4.31
C ASP A 67 -4.05 3.44 3.09
N THR A 68 -4.12 2.14 3.33
CA THR A 68 -4.08 1.17 2.24
C THR A 68 -5.31 1.29 1.35
N LEU A 69 -5.11 1.08 0.05
CA LEU A 69 -6.20 0.95 -0.92
C LEU A 69 -6.64 -0.51 -1.11
N GLU A 70 -6.02 -1.44 -0.38
CA GLU A 70 -6.30 -2.87 -0.42
C GLU A 70 -7.03 -3.36 0.84
N LYS A 71 -7.63 -4.54 0.77
CA LYS A 71 -8.22 -5.23 1.93
C LYS A 71 -7.31 -6.35 2.39
N GLY A 72 -7.24 -6.56 3.71
CA GLY A 72 -6.56 -7.72 4.30
C GLY A 72 -5.03 -7.68 4.23
N VAL A 73 -4.44 -6.50 4.04
CA VAL A 73 -2.98 -6.33 4.10
C VAL A 73 -2.50 -6.34 5.55
N ALA A 74 -1.24 -6.74 5.75
CA ALA A 74 -0.63 -6.81 7.09
C ALA A 74 -0.59 -5.45 7.80
N PHE A 75 -0.26 -4.38 7.06
CA PHE A 75 -0.13 -3.02 7.58
C PHE A 75 -1.16 -2.12 6.93
N PRO A 76 -2.42 -2.15 7.38
CA PRO A 76 -3.48 -1.36 6.76
C PRO A 76 -3.24 0.15 6.90
N ILE A 77 -2.60 0.57 8.00
CA ILE A 77 -2.21 1.95 8.26
C ILE A 77 -0.70 2.01 8.42
N MET A 78 -0.10 3.06 7.86
CA MET A 78 1.32 3.36 8.02
C MET A 78 1.46 4.85 8.27
N HIS A 79 2.37 5.24 9.13
CA HIS A 79 2.79 6.63 9.27
C HIS A 79 4.23 6.75 8.76
N VAL A 80 4.51 7.83 8.02
CA VAL A 80 5.82 8.07 7.43
C VAL A 80 6.25 9.51 7.67
N ASP A 81 7.38 9.68 8.34
CA ASP A 81 8.11 10.94 8.33
C ASP A 81 9.18 10.88 7.24
N TRP A 82 9.01 11.68 6.19
CA TRP A 82 9.89 11.69 5.00
C TRP A 82 11.17 12.51 5.18
N ASP A 83 11.27 13.28 6.27
CA ASP A 83 12.46 14.07 6.61
C ASP A 83 12.65 14.11 8.13
N PRO A 84 12.91 12.95 8.77
CA PRO A 84 13.06 12.89 10.21
C PRO A 84 14.30 13.69 10.62
N ASP A 85 14.19 14.50 11.67
CA ASP A 85 15.32 15.27 12.18
C ASP A 85 16.34 14.35 12.90
N VAL A 86 17.20 13.72 12.11
CA VAL A 86 18.26 12.82 12.60
C VAL A 86 19.36 13.60 13.34
N LYS A 87 19.46 14.93 13.13
CA LYS A 87 20.52 15.77 13.72
C LYS A 87 20.29 16.06 15.20
N GLN A 88 19.07 15.86 15.71
CA GLN A 88 18.76 15.98 17.15
C GLN A 88 19.12 14.74 17.97
N ASN A 89 19.84 13.77 17.39
CA ASN A 89 20.55 12.67 18.08
C ASN A 89 19.72 11.67 18.90
N HIS A 90 18.40 11.82 19.04
CA HIS A 90 17.57 10.83 19.75
C HIS A 90 16.19 10.67 19.10
N ILE A 91 16.13 10.11 17.89
CA ILE A 91 14.88 9.51 17.40
C ILE A 91 14.61 8.29 18.28
N GLN A 92 13.73 8.46 19.26
CA GLN A 92 13.27 7.36 20.10
C GLN A 92 12.18 6.62 19.34
N LEU A 93 12.49 5.39 18.93
CA LEU A 93 11.52 4.53 18.28
C LEU A 93 10.44 4.10 19.28
N LEU A 94 9.20 4.06 18.81
CA LEU A 94 8.05 3.57 19.55
C LEU A 94 8.22 2.09 19.89
N LYS A 95 7.82 1.73 21.10
CA LYS A 95 7.62 0.34 21.51
C LYS A 95 6.35 -0.21 20.87
N PRO A 96 6.24 -1.55 20.77
CA PRO A 96 5.12 -2.16 20.06
C PRO A 96 3.73 -1.82 20.60
N ASP A 97 3.61 -1.49 21.88
CA ASP A 97 2.38 -1.20 22.61
C ASP A 97 2.14 0.30 22.89
N ASP A 98 3.00 1.19 22.38
CA ASP A 98 2.92 2.63 22.67
C ASP A 98 1.64 3.32 22.14
N LEU A 99 0.96 2.70 21.17
CA LEU A 99 -0.35 3.17 20.66
C LEU A 99 -1.56 2.52 21.35
N GLY A 100 -1.32 1.77 22.42
CA GLY A 100 -2.34 1.06 23.21
C GLY A 100 -2.40 -0.44 22.90
N SER A 101 -3.01 -1.21 23.81
CA SER A 101 -2.99 -2.68 23.80
C SER A 101 -3.62 -3.35 22.56
N ASP A 102 -4.51 -2.65 21.87
CA ASP A 102 -5.20 -3.16 20.68
C ASP A 102 -4.42 -2.92 19.37
N VAL A 103 -3.31 -2.19 19.45
CA VAL A 103 -2.51 -1.77 18.31
C VAL A 103 -1.09 -2.26 18.52
N TYR A 104 -0.54 -2.88 17.48
CA TYR A 104 0.85 -3.29 17.45
C TYR A 104 1.61 -2.43 16.46
N VAL A 105 2.72 -1.87 16.92
CA VAL A 105 3.58 -0.98 16.13
C VAL A 105 4.93 -1.62 15.87
N GLN A 106 5.41 -1.43 14.65
CA GLN A 106 6.80 -1.66 14.29
C GLN A 106 7.34 -0.36 13.69
N GLN A 107 8.47 0.12 14.19
CA GLN A 107 9.07 1.33 13.66
C GLN A 107 10.47 1.05 13.14
N GLY A 108 10.83 1.70 12.04
CA GLY A 108 12.19 1.68 11.53
C GLY A 108 12.59 3.05 10.99
N LEU A 109 13.81 3.47 11.33
CA LEU A 109 14.50 4.58 10.69
C LEU A 109 15.32 4.03 9.53
N TYR A 110 15.17 4.65 8.37
CA TYR A 110 15.80 4.22 7.14
C TYR A 110 16.61 5.35 6.50
N GLU A 111 17.67 4.98 5.81
CA GLU A 111 18.47 5.88 4.97
C GLU A 111 18.16 5.62 3.49
N GLU A 112 18.05 6.68 2.69
CA GLU A 112 17.96 6.58 1.23
C GLU A 112 19.31 6.13 0.66
N VAL A 113 19.35 4.92 0.09
CA VAL A 113 20.54 4.34 -0.53
C VAL A 113 20.64 4.72 -2.01
N LYS A 114 19.53 4.57 -2.75
CA LYS A 114 19.43 4.86 -4.19
C LYS A 114 18.05 5.41 -4.52
N ARG A 115 17.96 6.23 -5.57
CA ARG A 115 16.67 6.60 -6.17
C ARG A 115 16.68 6.52 -7.69
N ILE A 116 15.50 6.42 -8.27
CA ILE A 116 15.20 6.56 -9.70
C ILE A 116 14.14 7.65 -9.81
N GLU A 117 14.39 8.65 -10.64
CA GLU A 117 13.42 9.67 -11.01
C GLU A 117 13.27 9.62 -12.54
N PRO A 118 12.07 9.34 -13.06
CA PRO A 118 11.83 9.40 -14.49
C PRO A 118 12.00 10.83 -15.01
N ASP A 119 12.60 10.97 -16.20
CA ASP A 119 12.85 12.28 -16.81
C ASP A 119 11.58 12.98 -17.34
N ILE A 120 10.46 12.25 -17.41
CA ILE A 120 9.21 12.69 -18.05
C ILE A 120 8.06 12.38 -17.10
N SER A 121 7.35 13.42 -16.64
CA SER A 121 6.01 13.28 -16.06
C SER A 121 5.00 13.33 -17.20
N PHE A 122 4.11 12.34 -17.29
CA PHE A 122 3.13 12.25 -18.38
C PHE A 122 1.82 12.98 -18.08
N SER A 123 1.61 13.40 -16.83
CA SER A 123 0.42 14.14 -16.41
C SER A 123 0.69 15.63 -16.18
N ASP A 124 -0.33 16.46 -16.42
CA ASP A 124 -0.30 17.86 -16.00
C ASP A 124 -0.16 17.90 -14.47
N ARG A 125 0.78 18.71 -13.98
CA ARG A 125 1.18 18.78 -12.56
C ARG A 125 0.09 19.27 -11.60
N ASP A 126 -1.13 19.48 -12.08
CA ASP A 126 -2.26 19.93 -11.30
C ASP A 126 -2.94 18.75 -10.54
N ASN A 127 -2.57 17.49 -10.83
CA ASN A 127 -3.11 16.28 -10.19
C ASN A 127 -2.27 15.73 -9.02
N ILE A 128 -1.42 16.56 -8.39
CA ILE A 128 -0.58 16.16 -7.24
C ILE A 128 -1.43 15.68 -6.05
N GLU A 129 -2.70 16.09 -5.97
CA GLU A 129 -3.64 15.70 -4.90
C GLU A 129 -3.96 14.20 -4.87
N HIS A 130 -3.68 13.46 -5.96
CA HIS A 130 -3.94 12.03 -6.08
C HIS A 130 -2.66 11.20 -5.94
N LYS A 131 -1.89 11.51 -4.90
CA LYS A 131 -0.65 10.82 -4.58
C LYS A 131 -0.90 9.45 -3.96
N ALA A 132 -0.21 8.44 -4.49
CA ALA A 132 -0.20 7.11 -3.93
C ALA A 132 1.22 6.56 -3.84
N TYR A 133 1.42 5.61 -2.94
CA TYR A 133 2.69 4.94 -2.73
C TYR A 133 2.52 3.44 -2.85
N ILE A 134 3.30 2.78 -3.71
CA ILE A 134 3.49 1.33 -3.65
C ILE A 134 4.70 1.08 -2.75
N ILE A 135 4.48 0.41 -1.63
CA ILE A 135 5.51 0.11 -0.64
C ILE A 135 5.82 -1.37 -0.70
N LEU A 136 7.10 -1.68 -0.96
CA LEU A 136 7.64 -3.02 -0.90
C LEU A 136 8.54 -3.13 0.33
N GLY A 137 8.39 -4.19 1.10
CA GLY A 137 9.18 -4.42 2.33
C GLY A 137 9.84 -5.79 2.34
N PHE A 138 11.13 -5.83 2.64
CA PHE A 138 11.92 -7.06 2.61
C PHE A 138 12.59 -7.28 3.95
N LYS A 139 12.32 -8.43 4.57
CA LYS A 139 13.00 -8.87 5.80
C LYS A 139 14.25 -9.67 5.41
N SER A 140 15.29 -9.54 6.20
CA SER A 140 16.54 -10.28 6.05
C SER A 140 16.83 -11.00 7.35
N LEU A 141 17.36 -12.23 7.27
CA LEU A 141 17.92 -12.92 8.44
C LEU A 141 19.33 -12.41 8.76
N GLU A 142 20.01 -11.86 7.76
CA GLU A 142 21.31 -11.21 7.91
C GLU A 142 21.11 -9.80 8.47
N THR A 143 21.86 -9.46 9.51
CA THR A 143 21.83 -8.14 10.17
C THR A 143 22.68 -7.09 9.47
N GLY A 144 23.46 -7.48 8.45
CA GLY A 144 24.38 -6.62 7.72
C GLY A 144 23.85 -6.13 6.38
N PHE A 145 24.36 -4.99 5.94
CA PHE A 145 24.12 -4.45 4.61
C PHE A 145 24.94 -5.21 3.57
N SER A 146 24.28 -5.79 2.55
CA SER A 146 24.95 -6.55 1.49
C SER A 146 25.22 -5.67 0.28
N SER A 147 26.49 -5.42 -0.01
CA SER A 147 26.92 -4.66 -1.20
C SER A 147 26.45 -5.28 -2.53
N VAL A 148 26.23 -6.60 -2.56
CA VAL A 148 25.68 -7.30 -3.73
C VAL A 148 24.21 -6.98 -3.91
N LEU A 149 23.43 -7.00 -2.82
CA LEU A 149 22.02 -6.62 -2.84
C LEU A 149 21.87 -5.14 -3.20
N GLU A 150 22.75 -4.27 -2.72
CA GLU A 150 22.75 -2.86 -3.13
C GLU A 150 22.95 -2.73 -4.65
N LYS A 151 23.96 -3.37 -5.23
CA LYS A 151 24.24 -3.25 -6.68
C LYS A 151 23.14 -3.82 -7.57
N THR A 152 22.43 -4.83 -7.07
CA THR A 152 21.40 -5.56 -7.82
C THR A 152 19.97 -5.20 -7.39
N TRP A 153 19.80 -4.13 -6.60
CA TRP A 153 18.52 -3.78 -5.97
C TRP A 153 17.35 -3.74 -6.94
N ARG A 154 17.56 -3.20 -8.14
CA ARG A 154 16.52 -3.08 -9.17
C ARG A 154 15.92 -4.42 -9.59
N ASP A 155 16.74 -5.46 -9.57
CA ASP A 155 16.39 -6.78 -10.05
C ASP A 155 15.73 -7.59 -8.93
N TRP A 156 16.37 -7.69 -7.76
CA TRP A 156 15.83 -8.52 -6.68
C TRP A 156 14.61 -7.91 -5.99
N THR A 157 14.49 -6.57 -5.93
CA THR A 157 13.28 -5.92 -5.40
C THR A 157 12.15 -5.84 -6.42
N GLY A 158 12.43 -6.08 -7.70
CA GLY A 158 11.48 -5.89 -8.79
C GLY A 158 11.30 -4.42 -9.23
N ALA A 159 12.05 -3.46 -8.68
CA ALA A 159 11.94 -2.05 -9.08
C ALA A 159 12.16 -1.80 -10.58
N ARG A 160 13.00 -2.59 -11.27
CA ARG A 160 13.11 -2.55 -12.74
C ARG A 160 11.79 -2.89 -13.43
N SER A 161 11.08 -3.89 -12.92
CA SER A 161 9.77 -4.28 -13.47
C SER A 161 8.73 -3.19 -13.25
N ILE A 162 8.76 -2.52 -12.09
CA ILE A 162 7.88 -1.37 -11.82
C ILE A 162 8.18 -0.23 -12.79
N TYR A 163 9.43 0.17 -12.91
CA TYR A 163 9.84 1.24 -13.83
C TYR A 163 9.43 0.99 -15.28
N LEU A 164 9.47 -0.27 -15.75
CA LEU A 164 9.18 -0.62 -17.15
C LEU A 164 7.72 -0.96 -17.44
N LYS A 165 6.96 -1.42 -16.43
CA LYS A 165 5.62 -1.99 -16.62
C LYS A 165 4.50 -1.21 -15.93
N LEU A 166 4.81 -0.29 -15.01
CA LEU A 166 3.78 0.57 -14.42
C LEU A 166 3.18 1.42 -15.55
N HIS A 167 1.86 1.54 -15.57
CA HIS A 167 1.17 2.22 -16.65
C HIS A 167 1.43 3.74 -16.58
N ASP A 168 1.65 4.38 -17.73
CA ASP A 168 2.00 5.81 -17.81
C ASP A 168 0.95 6.72 -17.15
N GLU A 169 -0.31 6.26 -17.06
CA GLU A 169 -1.40 7.00 -16.40
C GLU A 169 -1.25 7.17 -14.88
N HIS A 170 -0.45 6.31 -14.23
CA HIS A 170 -0.13 6.40 -12.79
C HIS A 170 1.11 7.24 -12.52
N ASP A 171 1.58 7.97 -13.54
CA ASP A 171 2.65 8.98 -13.53
C ASP A 171 3.72 8.72 -12.45
N LEU A 172 4.63 7.80 -12.78
CA LEU A 172 5.70 7.41 -11.88
C LEU A 172 6.57 8.63 -11.56
N ALA A 173 6.50 9.11 -10.32
CA ALA A 173 7.28 10.26 -9.88
C ALA A 173 8.68 9.82 -9.44
N ARG A 174 8.76 8.73 -8.66
CA ARG A 174 10.02 8.29 -8.05
C ARG A 174 9.97 6.84 -7.60
N ILE A 175 11.13 6.17 -7.64
CA ILE A 175 11.38 4.92 -6.90
C ILE A 175 12.56 5.13 -5.98
N THR A 176 12.37 5.00 -4.67
CA THR A 176 13.43 5.12 -3.67
C THR A 176 13.70 3.78 -2.99
N PHE A 177 14.97 3.43 -2.89
CA PHE A 177 15.47 2.25 -2.18
C PHE A 177 16.07 2.68 -0.85
N TYR A 178 15.49 2.15 0.23
CA TYR A 178 15.82 2.45 1.61
C TYR A 178 16.44 1.24 2.30
N HIS A 179 17.42 1.52 3.16
CA HIS A 179 18.01 0.54 4.07
C HIS A 179 17.77 0.95 5.51
N ARG A 180 17.44 -0.01 6.38
CA ARG A 180 17.16 0.26 7.78
C ARG A 180 18.45 0.58 8.54
N VAL A 181 18.45 1.72 9.22
CA VAL A 181 19.51 2.15 10.14
C VAL A 181 19.18 1.77 11.58
N ALA A 182 17.91 1.87 11.98
CA ALA A 182 17.43 1.45 13.29
C ALA A 182 16.02 0.85 13.20
N PRO A 183 15.65 -0.12 14.05
CA PRO A 183 16.48 -0.84 15.00
C PRO A 183 17.43 -1.83 14.30
N VAL A 184 18.68 -1.98 14.77
CA VAL A 184 19.70 -2.78 14.06
C VAL A 184 19.37 -4.29 14.06
N ASN A 185 18.91 -4.84 15.19
CA ASN A 185 18.81 -6.29 15.41
C ASN A 185 17.37 -6.83 15.48
N GLN A 186 16.39 -6.15 14.88
CA GLN A 186 15.00 -6.62 14.86
C GLN A 186 14.68 -7.27 13.51
N LEU A 187 14.42 -8.57 13.50
CA LEU A 187 14.12 -9.33 12.27
C LEU A 187 12.66 -9.17 11.82
N ASP A 188 11.79 -8.75 12.72
CA ASP A 188 10.37 -8.55 12.48
C ASP A 188 10.06 -7.22 11.77
N VAL A 189 10.97 -6.25 11.82
CA VAL A 189 10.94 -5.00 11.04
C VAL A 189 11.62 -5.23 9.69
N PHE A 190 11.16 -4.57 8.62
CA PHE A 190 11.80 -4.67 7.31
C PHE A 190 13.27 -4.19 7.36
N MET A 191 14.15 -4.90 6.65
CA MET A 191 15.55 -4.50 6.49
C MET A 191 15.70 -3.51 5.32
N TYR A 192 14.92 -3.72 4.27
CA TYR A 192 14.91 -2.89 3.08
C TYR A 192 13.48 -2.49 2.72
N LEU A 193 13.31 -1.26 2.24
CA LEU A 193 12.08 -0.80 1.64
C LEU A 193 12.33 -0.31 0.22
N VAL A 194 11.37 -0.54 -0.68
CA VAL A 194 11.26 0.21 -1.92
C VAL A 194 9.96 0.99 -1.87
N VAL A 195 10.06 2.30 -2.02
CA VAL A 195 8.92 3.21 -2.08
C VAL A 195 8.79 3.71 -3.50
N VAL A 196 7.65 3.42 -4.12
CA VAL A 196 7.28 3.90 -5.44
C VAL A 196 6.25 4.99 -5.25
N GLU A 197 6.61 6.20 -5.63
CA GLU A 197 5.71 7.35 -5.60
C GLU A 197 5.03 7.47 -6.97
N CYS A 198 3.70 7.41 -6.96
CA CYS A 198 2.84 7.56 -8.13
C CYS A 198 2.00 8.81 -7.97
N TRP A 199 1.87 9.58 -9.04
CA TRP A 199 0.90 10.67 -9.11
C TRP A 199 -0.32 10.23 -9.93
N ASN A 200 -1.42 10.97 -9.83
CA ASN A 200 -2.63 10.69 -10.61
C ASN A 200 -3.28 9.30 -10.36
N VAL A 201 -3.21 8.75 -9.14
CA VAL A 201 -3.95 7.54 -8.78
C VAL A 201 -5.34 7.93 -8.26
N CYS A 202 -6.35 7.78 -9.10
CA CYS A 202 -7.71 8.27 -8.86
C CYS A 202 -8.76 7.15 -9.04
N PRO A 203 -10.03 7.36 -8.66
CA PRO A 203 -11.04 6.30 -8.72
C PRO A 203 -11.21 5.66 -10.10
N SER A 204 -11.03 6.43 -11.19
CA SER A 204 -11.21 5.94 -12.57
C SER A 204 -10.10 5.01 -13.06
N ASN A 205 -8.89 5.09 -12.48
CA ASN A 205 -7.75 4.24 -12.87
C ASN A 205 -7.25 3.31 -11.74
N LEU A 206 -7.86 3.36 -10.55
CA LEU A 206 -7.39 2.60 -9.39
C LEU A 206 -7.37 1.08 -9.65
N ILE A 207 -8.38 0.55 -10.33
CA ILE A 207 -8.47 -0.90 -10.60
C ILE A 207 -7.20 -1.40 -11.31
N ARG A 208 -6.62 -0.60 -12.22
CA ARG A 208 -5.39 -0.97 -12.93
C ARG A 208 -4.15 -0.90 -12.02
N ALA A 209 -4.09 0.07 -11.11
CA ALA A 209 -3.03 0.13 -10.10
C ALA A 209 -3.10 -1.07 -9.13
N LEU A 210 -4.31 -1.42 -8.67
CA LEU A 210 -4.52 -2.59 -7.82
C LEU A 210 -4.16 -3.90 -8.53
N ASP A 211 -4.60 -4.08 -9.78
CA ASP A 211 -4.25 -5.24 -10.60
C ASP A 211 -2.73 -5.34 -10.82
N PHE A 212 -2.07 -4.21 -11.10
CA PHE A 212 -0.61 -4.16 -11.21
C PHE A 212 0.09 -4.64 -9.93
N VAL A 213 -0.35 -4.15 -8.77
CA VAL A 213 0.20 -4.56 -7.45
C VAL A 213 -0.03 -6.06 -7.19
N GLN A 214 -1.21 -6.60 -7.52
CA GLN A 214 -1.46 -8.03 -7.39
C GLN A 214 -0.54 -8.87 -8.29
N ARG A 215 -0.39 -8.49 -9.56
CA ARG A 215 0.50 -9.18 -10.48
C ARG A 215 1.96 -9.14 -10.00
N MET A 216 2.42 -7.98 -9.52
CA MET A 216 3.74 -7.85 -8.91
C MET A 216 3.92 -8.78 -7.70
N ARG A 217 2.92 -8.87 -6.81
CA ARG A 217 2.94 -9.78 -5.65
C ARG A 217 3.10 -11.25 -6.06
N VAL A 218 2.44 -11.66 -7.15
CA VAL A 218 2.54 -13.05 -7.67
C VAL A 218 3.86 -13.29 -8.41
N GLU A 219 4.32 -12.34 -9.24
CA GLU A 219 5.60 -12.43 -9.98
C GLU A 219 6.84 -12.33 -9.07
N ARG A 220 6.69 -11.69 -7.91
CA ARG A 220 7.75 -11.44 -6.93
C ARG A 220 7.27 -11.95 -5.57
N LEU A 221 7.38 -13.26 -5.36
CA LEU A 221 6.95 -13.97 -4.15
C LEU A 221 7.71 -13.57 -2.86
N ASN A 222 8.68 -12.67 -2.95
CA ASN A 222 9.56 -12.31 -1.86
C ASN A 222 9.20 -10.92 -1.33
N GLY A 223 8.68 -10.87 -0.10
CA GLY A 223 8.46 -9.62 0.63
C GLY A 223 7.00 -9.19 0.73
N TYR A 224 6.82 -8.07 1.42
CA TYR A 224 5.58 -7.34 1.52
C TYR A 224 5.44 -6.42 0.30
N ILE A 225 4.22 -6.28 -0.22
CA ILE A 225 3.89 -5.26 -1.22
C ILE A 225 2.46 -4.80 -0.97
N SER A 226 2.24 -3.48 -0.95
CA SER A 226 0.90 -2.91 -0.96
C SER A 226 0.90 -1.49 -1.51
N ILE A 227 -0.28 -0.98 -1.86
CA ILE A 227 -0.49 0.39 -2.30
C ILE A 227 -1.31 1.19 -1.28
N TYR A 228 -0.87 2.44 -1.09
CA TYR A 228 -1.40 3.37 -0.11
C TYR A 228 -1.71 4.71 -0.75
N ARG A 229 -2.74 5.38 -0.26
CA ARG A 229 -2.97 6.80 -0.51
C ARG A 229 -2.34 7.64 0.60
N ASP A 230 -1.91 8.85 0.24
CA ASP A 230 -1.51 9.86 1.21
C ASP A 230 -2.75 10.57 1.78
N LEU A 231 -2.98 10.48 3.09
CA LEU A 231 -3.99 11.27 3.77
C LEU A 231 -3.43 12.58 4.32
N GLY A 232 -2.11 12.79 4.23
CA GLY A 232 -1.42 13.91 4.85
C GLY A 232 -1.55 13.89 6.38
N SER A 233 -1.61 15.09 6.96
CA SER A 233 -1.78 15.31 8.40
C SER A 233 -3.23 15.60 8.82
N GLU A 234 -4.19 15.67 7.88
CA GLU A 234 -5.58 16.05 8.15
C GLU A 234 -6.56 14.89 7.91
N ASP A 235 -7.42 14.61 8.90
CA ASP A 235 -8.44 13.56 8.85
C ASP A 235 -9.63 13.98 7.98
N LYS A 236 -9.46 13.92 6.66
CA LYS A 236 -10.59 13.90 5.73
C LYS A 236 -10.96 12.44 5.50
N ASP A 237 -11.96 11.97 6.24
CA ASP A 237 -12.61 10.67 6.04
C ASP A 237 -13.13 10.58 4.59
N SER A 238 -12.25 10.19 3.68
CA SER A 238 -12.56 10.10 2.26
C SER A 238 -13.25 8.76 2.02
N ASN A 239 -14.50 8.89 1.63
CA ASN A 239 -15.54 7.87 1.49
C ASN A 239 -15.26 6.89 0.33
N TYR A 240 -14.06 6.33 0.22
CA TYR A 240 -13.66 5.52 -0.94
C TYR A 240 -14.36 4.13 -1.00
N HIS A 241 -14.87 3.65 0.13
CA HIS A 241 -15.55 2.35 0.23
C HIS A 241 -17.07 2.43 0.40
N SER A 242 -17.72 3.58 0.19
CA SER A 242 -19.19 3.69 0.32
C SER A 242 -19.98 3.13 -0.85
N GLU A 243 -19.38 2.89 -2.01
CA GLU A 243 -20.12 2.49 -3.22
C GLU A 243 -20.18 0.97 -3.44
N SER A 244 -20.55 0.20 -2.42
CA SER A 244 -20.93 -1.21 -2.65
C SER A 244 -22.15 -1.68 -1.85
N SER A 245 -22.96 -0.76 -1.30
CA SER A 245 -24.07 -1.13 -0.42
C SER A 245 -25.36 -0.31 -0.59
N SER A 246 -25.62 0.30 -1.75
CA SER A 246 -26.88 1.03 -1.97
C SER A 246 -27.30 1.10 -3.43
N GLU A 247 -27.74 -0.01 -4.01
CA GLU A 247 -28.74 -0.02 -5.10
C GLU A 247 -29.69 -1.20 -4.91
N ARG A 248 -30.61 -1.07 -3.94
CA ARG A 248 -31.94 -1.70 -3.97
C ARG A 248 -32.93 -0.79 -3.23
N GLU A 249 -33.12 0.41 -3.76
CA GLU A 249 -34.30 1.21 -3.42
C GLU A 249 -35.42 0.95 -4.43
N SER A 250 -36.41 0.22 -3.92
CA SER A 250 -37.85 0.53 -4.02
C SER A 250 -38.39 1.08 -5.34
N PHE A 251 -39.08 0.21 -6.08
CA PHE A 251 -40.09 0.63 -7.05
C PHE A 251 -41.34 1.18 -6.33
N PRO A 252 -41.98 2.25 -6.85
CA PRO A 252 -43.16 2.84 -6.23
C PRO A 252 -44.44 2.04 -6.54
N ASN A 253 -45.30 1.96 -5.53
CA ASN A 253 -46.64 1.38 -5.57
C ASN A 253 -47.52 2.02 -6.66
N SER A 254 -48.10 1.21 -7.54
CA SER A 254 -49.26 1.58 -8.36
C SER A 254 -50.28 0.45 -8.33
N LYS A 255 -51.45 0.79 -7.80
CA LYS A 255 -52.67 0.00 -7.67
C LYS A 255 -53.09 -0.67 -8.98
N TYR A 256 -53.33 -1.98 -8.96
CA TYR A 256 -54.39 -2.61 -9.75
C TYR A 256 -55.01 -3.77 -8.98
N SER A 257 -56.34 -3.77 -8.96
CA SER A 257 -57.27 -4.64 -8.25
C SER A 257 -57.45 -6.00 -8.93
N ARG A 258 -57.76 -7.05 -8.12
CA ARG A 258 -58.63 -8.25 -8.37
C ARG A 258 -58.03 -9.48 -7.68
N SER A 259 -58.58 -9.90 -6.53
CA SER A 259 -59.69 -10.87 -6.34
C SER A 259 -59.31 -12.34 -6.53
N SER A 260 -59.59 -13.12 -5.46
CA SER A 260 -59.95 -14.55 -5.43
C SER A 260 -58.85 -15.60 -5.19
N SER A 261 -58.92 -16.23 -4.01
CA SER A 261 -58.36 -17.53 -3.56
C SER A 261 -58.77 -18.71 -4.47
N PRO A 262 -58.31 -20.00 -4.34
CA PRO A 262 -57.90 -20.69 -3.09
C PRO A 262 -56.75 -21.74 -3.12
N THR A 263 -56.25 -22.00 -1.90
CA THR A 263 -55.84 -23.27 -1.25
C THR A 263 -55.31 -24.46 -2.07
N LEU A 264 -54.09 -24.94 -1.73
CA LEU A 264 -53.68 -26.35 -1.78
C LEU A 264 -52.62 -26.65 -0.71
N ALA A 265 -52.83 -27.73 0.06
CA ALA A 265 -52.01 -28.19 1.17
C ALA A 265 -50.71 -28.92 0.70
N PRO A 266 -49.66 -28.99 1.54
CA PRO A 266 -48.43 -29.73 1.22
C PRO A 266 -48.55 -31.23 1.54
N PRO A 267 -47.89 -32.13 0.78
CA PRO A 267 -47.88 -33.55 1.06
C PRO A 267 -46.72 -33.95 2.00
N SER A 268 -47.01 -34.98 2.78
CA SER A 268 -46.14 -35.73 3.68
C SER A 268 -45.01 -36.44 2.94
N ILE A 269 -43.77 -36.37 3.44
CA ILE A 269 -42.68 -37.27 3.06
C ILE A 269 -42.11 -37.91 4.31
N GLY A 270 -42.36 -39.22 4.45
CA GLY A 270 -41.56 -40.11 5.28
C GLY A 270 -40.51 -40.78 4.42
N ASN A 271 -39.28 -40.89 4.92
CA ASN A 271 -38.64 -42.18 5.19
C ASN A 271 -37.22 -42.03 5.72
N GLU A 272 -37.00 -42.79 6.80
CA GLU A 272 -35.76 -43.34 7.34
C GLU A 272 -34.60 -43.50 6.36
N LEU A 273 -33.40 -43.17 6.84
CA LEU A 273 -32.18 -43.93 6.56
C LEU A 273 -31.23 -43.83 7.78
N LYS A 274 -31.12 -44.95 8.49
CA LYS A 274 -30.13 -45.24 9.54
C LYS A 274 -28.75 -45.41 8.89
N LEU A 275 -27.72 -44.84 9.51
CA LEU A 275 -26.32 -45.22 9.29
C LEU A 275 -25.80 -46.02 10.50
N PRO A 276 -25.00 -47.07 10.29
CA PRO A 276 -24.48 -47.92 11.36
C PRO A 276 -23.24 -47.31 12.02
N ALA A 277 -23.09 -47.65 13.30
CA ALA A 277 -21.91 -47.35 14.11
C ALA A 277 -20.75 -48.29 13.76
N ILE A 278 -19.55 -47.73 13.68
CA ILE A 278 -18.29 -48.32 14.15
C ILE A 278 -17.52 -47.18 14.83
#